data_AF-A0A2V1K8D8-F1
#
_entry.id   AF-A0A2V1K8D8-F1
#
_cell.length_a   1.000
_cell.length_b   1.000
_cell.length_c   1.000
_cell.angle_alpha   90.00
_cell.angle_beta   90.00
_cell.angle_gamma   90.00
#
_symmetry.space_group_name_H-M   'P 1'
#
loop_
_entity.id
_entity.type
_entity.pdbx_description
1 polymer ?
#
loop_
_entity_poly.entity_id
_entity_poly.type
_entity_poly.pdbx_seq_one_letter_code
_entity_poly.pdbx_strand_id
1 'polypeptide(L)'
;MRPSHMIVLVLILVLLFGASKLPDLARSLGQSVKILRKDLRDLQDEDDPKPAQVCAPQDSAQQAAPQAAAMNPPVAAPSPTQPQQSAMPTNSAGGELK
;
A
#
# COMPACT_ATOMS: atom_id res chain seq x y z
N MET A 1 -42.47 -0.46 -3.19
CA MET A 1 -41.27 -1.16 -2.67
C MET A 1 -41.07 -0.76 -1.22
N ARG A 2 -41.31 -1.66 -0.27
CA ARG A 2 -41.16 -1.36 1.16
C ARG A 2 -39.65 -1.18 1.46
N PRO A 3 -39.20 0.00 1.92
CA PRO A 3 -37.77 0.29 2.20
C PRO A 3 -37.10 -0.75 3.11
N SER A 4 -37.89 -1.49 3.88
CA SER A 4 -37.49 -2.57 4.78
C SER A 4 -36.70 -3.71 4.12
N HIS A 5 -36.91 -3.99 2.82
CA HIS A 5 -36.21 -5.10 2.15
C HIS A 5 -34.73 -4.80 1.92
N MET A 6 -34.38 -3.53 1.69
CA MET A 6 -32.99 -3.11 1.45
C MET A 6 -32.12 -3.29 2.69
N ILE A 7 -32.68 -2.99 3.88
CA ILE A 7 -31.98 -3.22 5.14
C ILE A 7 -31.62 -4.70 5.30
N VAL A 8 -32.55 -5.62 5.02
CA VAL A 8 -32.32 -7.05 5.20
C VAL A 8 -31.23 -7.55 4.25
N LEU A 9 -31.23 -7.09 2.99
CA LEU A 9 -30.20 -7.47 2.02
C LEU A 9 -28.81 -6.97 2.44
N VAL A 10 -28.70 -5.70 2.85
CA VAL A 10 -27.44 -5.13 3.32
C VAL A 10 -26.94 -5.85 4.57
N LEU A 11 -27.85 -6.18 5.49
CA LEU A 11 -27.51 -6.92 6.70
C LEU A 11 -26.88 -8.27 6.35
N ILE A 12 -27.47 -9.03 5.42
CA ILE A 12 -26.91 -10.31 4.96
C ILE A 12 -25.53 -10.11 4.31
N LEU A 13 -25.35 -9.10 3.44
CA LEU A 13 -24.04 -8.81 2.85
C LEU A 13 -22.99 -8.46 3.92
N VAL A 14 -23.35 -7.68 4.94
CA VAL A 14 -22.45 -7.34 6.04
C VAL A 14 -22.08 -8.58 6.86
N LEU A 15 -23.02 -9.52 7.07
CA LEU A 15 -22.72 -10.76 7.78
C LEU A 15 -21.79 -11.69 6.98
N LEU A 16 -21.94 -11.75 5.65
CA LEU A 16 -21.12 -12.61 4.78
C LEU A 16 -19.73 -12.02 4.51
N PHE A 17 -19.67 -10.72 4.18
CA PHE A 17 -18.44 -10.05 3.81
C PHE A 17 -17.73 -9.42 5.01
N GLY A 18 -18.45 -9.11 6.09
CA GLY A 18 -17.94 -8.40 7.27
C GLY A 18 -18.06 -6.88 7.15
N ALA A 19 -18.24 -6.21 8.30
CA ALA A 19 -18.43 -4.75 8.38
C ALA A 19 -17.23 -3.94 7.85
N SER A 20 -16.02 -4.51 7.86
CA SER A 20 -14.81 -3.84 7.36
C SER A 20 -14.59 -4.00 5.85
N LYS A 21 -15.16 -5.02 5.20
CA LYS A 21 -14.89 -5.31 3.77
C LYS A 21 -15.82 -4.57 2.82
N LEU A 22 -17.07 -4.33 3.24
CA LEU A 22 -18.04 -3.52 2.48
C LEU A 22 -17.54 -2.09 2.20
N PRO A 23 -17.05 -1.32 3.20
CA PRO A 23 -16.54 0.03 2.93
C PRO A 23 -15.22 0.03 2.15
N ASP A 24 -14.39 -1.00 2.30
CA ASP A 24 -13.12 -1.19 1.57
C ASP A 24 -13.38 -1.43 0.06
N LEU A 25 -14.33 -2.33 -0.25
CA LEU A 25 -14.80 -2.58 -1.61
C LEU A 25 -15.49 -1.35 -2.21
N ALA A 26 -16.33 -0.66 -1.44
CA ALA A 26 -16.99 0.56 -1.90
C ALA A 26 -15.99 1.69 -2.22
N ARG A 27 -14.92 1.84 -1.42
CA ARG A 27 -13.87 2.84 -1.68
C ARG A 27 -13.07 2.53 -2.94
N SER A 28 -12.63 1.29 -3.12
CA SER A 28 -11.86 0.88 -4.32
C SER A 28 -12.69 0.96 -5.60
N LEU A 29 -13.95 0.51 -5.57
CA LEU A 29 -14.87 0.64 -6.70
C LEU A 29 -15.26 2.11 -6.96
N GLY A 30 -15.45 2.89 -5.90
CA GLY A 30 -15.81 4.31 -5.98
C GLY A 30 -14.72 5.17 -6.60
N GLN A 31 -13.44 4.86 -6.35
CA GLN A 31 -12.31 5.56 -6.97
C GLN A 31 -12.30 5.34 -8.50
N SER A 32 -12.44 4.10 -8.97
CA SER A 32 -12.48 3.78 -10.41
C SER A 32 -13.69 4.41 -11.10
N VAL A 33 -14.85 4.39 -10.45
CA VAL A 33 -16.08 5.03 -10.98
C VAL A 33 -15.97 6.55 -10.99
N LYS A 34 -15.30 7.17 -10.02
CA LYS A 34 -15.11 8.63 -9.97
C LYS A 34 -14.31 9.15 -11.17
N ILE A 35 -13.27 8.42 -11.58
CA ILE A 35 -12.43 8.79 -12.73
C ILE A 35 -13.24 8.68 -14.01
N LEU A 36 -13.93 7.55 -14.22
CA LEU A 36 -14.81 7.35 -15.37
C LEU A 36 -15.95 8.37 -15.41
N ARG A 37 -16.56 8.69 -14.26
CA ARG A 37 -17.58 9.73 -14.14
C ARG A 37 -17.05 11.11 -14.49
N LYS A 38 -15.78 11.41 -14.17
CA LYS A 38 -15.14 12.68 -14.50
C LYS A 38 -14.94 12.81 -16.01
N ASP A 39 -14.47 11.75 -16.66
CA ASP A 39 -14.23 11.76 -18.10
C ASP A 39 -15.55 11.76 -18.90
N LEU A 40 -16.57 11.03 -18.42
CA LEU A 40 -17.93 11.09 -18.96
C LEU A 40 -18.61 12.44 -18.73
N ARG A 41 -18.28 13.13 -17.63
CA ARG A 41 -18.77 14.48 -17.31
C ARG A 41 -18.13 15.52 -18.20
N ASP A 42 -16.81 15.43 -18.39
CA ASP A 42 -16.03 16.32 -19.26
C ASP A 42 -16.63 16.37 -20.67
N LEU A 43 -16.94 15.20 -21.25
CA LEU A 43 -17.61 15.07 -22.54
C LEU A 43 -19.04 15.65 -22.60
N GLN A 44 -19.67 15.84 -21.44
CA GLN A 44 -21.07 16.25 -21.30
C GLN A 44 -21.19 17.72 -20.83
N ASP A 45 -20.14 18.24 -20.20
CA ASP A 45 -19.99 19.62 -19.69
C ASP A 45 -19.22 20.52 -20.70
N GLU A 46 -18.75 20.01 -21.85
CA GLU A 46 -18.18 20.83 -22.95
C GLU A 46 -19.18 21.86 -23.55
N ASP A 47 -20.43 21.91 -23.07
CA ASP A 47 -21.45 22.91 -23.40
C ASP A 47 -21.69 23.98 -22.29
N ASP A 48 -21.07 23.90 -21.10
CA ASP A 48 -21.27 24.92 -20.03
C ASP A 48 -20.07 25.03 -19.04
N PRO A 49 -19.48 26.22 -18.82
CA PRO A 49 -18.32 26.37 -17.95
C PRO A 49 -18.71 26.62 -16.47
N LYS A 50 -18.45 25.65 -15.57
CA LYS A 50 -18.36 25.94 -14.12
C LYS A 50 -17.28 25.11 -13.37
N PRO A 51 -16.68 25.68 -12.30
CA PRO A 51 -15.39 25.24 -11.78
C PRO A 51 -15.51 23.97 -10.93
N ALA A 52 -14.65 23.00 -11.25
CA ALA A 52 -14.43 21.81 -10.46
C ALA A 52 -13.81 22.15 -9.10
N GLN A 53 -14.64 22.17 -8.05
CA GLN A 53 -14.18 22.02 -6.67
C GLN A 53 -15.12 21.09 -5.92
N VAL A 54 -14.70 19.83 -5.72
CA VAL A 54 -14.94 19.15 -4.44
C VAL A 54 -13.74 18.25 -4.13
N CYS A 55 -13.10 18.60 -3.02
CA CYS A 55 -12.03 17.92 -2.32
C CYS A 55 -12.11 16.38 -2.38
N ALA A 56 -10.92 15.79 -2.43
CA ALA A 56 -10.71 14.40 -2.07
C ALA A 56 -11.27 14.11 -0.66
N PRO A 57 -12.02 13.01 -0.46
CA PRO A 57 -12.05 12.39 0.84
C PRO A 57 -10.63 11.88 1.12
N GLN A 58 -9.87 12.63 1.92
CA GLN A 58 -8.73 12.09 2.64
C GLN A 58 -9.25 11.00 3.58
N ASP A 59 -9.30 9.76 3.10
CA ASP A 59 -9.41 8.59 3.98
C ASP A 59 -8.00 8.23 4.43
N SER A 60 -7.47 9.10 5.29
CA SER A 60 -6.26 8.88 6.08
C SER A 60 -6.56 7.89 7.20
N ALA A 61 -6.94 6.66 6.86
CA ALA A 61 -6.88 5.53 7.78
C ALA A 61 -5.53 4.84 7.61
N GLN A 62 -4.45 5.52 8.02
CA GLN A 62 -3.33 4.96 8.80
C GLN A 62 -2.20 6.01 8.85
N GLN A 63 -2.37 6.97 9.75
CA GLN A 63 -1.24 7.60 10.40
C GLN A 63 -0.56 6.54 11.28
N ALA A 64 0.27 5.69 10.69
CA ALA A 64 1.32 4.99 11.42
C ALA A 64 2.59 5.83 11.23
N ALA A 65 2.79 6.76 12.16
CA ALA A 65 3.99 7.59 12.20
C ALA A 65 5.24 6.68 12.28
N PRO A 66 6.27 6.88 11.43
CA PRO A 66 7.63 6.67 11.88
C PRO A 66 7.84 7.70 12.98
N GLN A 67 7.75 7.27 14.22
CA GLN A 67 8.12 8.10 15.36
C GLN A 67 9.56 8.54 15.12
N ALA A 68 9.74 9.84 14.93
CA ALA A 68 11.04 10.47 14.80
C ALA A 68 11.83 10.20 16.08
N ALA A 69 12.63 9.14 16.10
CA ALA A 69 13.77 9.00 16.97
C ALA A 69 14.97 9.69 16.30
N ALA A 70 14.84 10.99 16.05
CA ALA A 70 15.96 11.86 15.70
C ALA A 70 16.48 12.51 16.99
N MET A 71 17.20 11.74 17.80
CA MET A 71 18.36 12.22 18.54
C MET A 71 19.16 11.00 19.04
N ASN A 72 20.12 10.54 18.24
CA ASN A 72 21.39 10.02 18.75
C ASN A 72 22.43 10.18 17.63
N PRO A 73 23.57 10.86 17.89
CA PRO A 73 24.60 11.11 16.90
C PRO A 73 25.26 9.81 16.40
N PRO A 74 25.90 9.83 15.22
CA PRO A 74 26.46 8.64 14.60
C PRO A 74 27.71 8.19 15.36
N VAL A 75 27.58 7.16 16.19
CA VAL A 75 28.74 6.51 16.81
C VAL A 75 29.08 5.27 15.98
N ALA A 76 30.16 5.41 15.22
CA ALA A 76 31.09 4.38 14.76
C ALA A 76 30.50 3.06 14.24
N ALA A 77 30.70 2.82 12.93
CA ALA A 77 30.68 1.49 12.36
C ALA A 77 31.67 0.55 13.10
N PRO A 78 31.24 -0.62 13.59
CA PRO A 78 32.08 -1.78 13.60
C PRO A 78 31.81 -2.52 12.29
N SER A 79 32.73 -2.40 11.34
CA SER A 79 32.88 -3.40 10.28
C SER A 79 32.84 -4.78 10.93
N PRO A 80 32.05 -5.75 10.46
CA PRO A 80 32.26 -7.13 10.86
C PRO A 80 33.67 -7.50 10.42
N THR A 81 34.55 -7.63 11.41
CA THR A 81 35.89 -8.17 11.29
C THR A 81 35.78 -9.53 10.62
N GLN A 82 36.07 -9.56 9.32
CA GLN A 82 36.35 -10.76 8.58
C GLN A 82 37.47 -11.48 9.34
N PRO A 83 37.30 -12.75 9.77
CA PRO A 83 38.41 -13.50 10.32
C PRO A 83 39.44 -13.67 9.20
N GLN A 84 40.51 -12.87 9.25
CA GLN A 84 41.76 -13.14 8.57
C GLN A 84 42.30 -14.46 9.14
N GLN A 85 41.93 -15.57 8.51
CA GLN A 85 42.64 -16.84 8.68
C GLN A 85 43.91 -16.76 7.83
N SER A 86 44.85 -15.97 8.32
CA SER A 86 46.23 -15.92 7.85
C SER A 86 46.97 -17.09 8.48
N ALA A 87 47.18 -18.16 7.71
CA ALA A 87 48.40 -18.97 7.74
C ALA A 87 48.32 -20.11 6.72
N MET A 88 48.95 -19.89 5.56
CA MET A 88 49.49 -20.95 4.73
C MET A 88 50.46 -21.84 5.53
N PRO A 89 50.51 -23.14 5.23
CA PRO A 89 51.75 -23.63 4.66
C PRO A 89 51.54 -24.40 3.36
N THR A 90 52.45 -24.13 2.43
CA THR A 90 52.77 -24.91 1.23
C THR A 90 52.86 -26.40 1.54
N ASN A 91 52.22 -27.25 0.72
CA ASN A 91 52.76 -28.58 0.48
C ASN A 91 52.61 -28.98 -0.99
N SER A 92 53.78 -28.96 -1.62
CA SER A 92 54.22 -29.72 -2.78
C SER A 92 53.49 -31.03 -3.11
N ALA A 93 53.49 -31.29 -4.42
CA ALA A 93 53.77 -32.55 -5.09
C ALA A 93 52.59 -33.46 -5.52
N GLY A 94 52.62 -33.78 -6.83
CA GLY A 94 52.01 -34.96 -7.46
C GLY A 94 50.51 -34.83 -7.70
N GLY A 95 49.95 -34.97 -8.90
CA GLY A 95 50.29 -35.93 -9.94
C GLY A 95 49.29 -37.08 -9.89
N GLU A 96 48.19 -37.00 -10.66
CA GLU A 96 47.35 -38.10 -11.20
C GLU A 96 46.18 -37.38 -11.92
N LEU A 97 45.95 -37.45 -13.24
CA LEU A 97 45.76 -38.58 -14.15
C LEU A 97 44.67 -39.56 -13.69
N LYS A 98 43.39 -39.23 -13.95
CA LYS A 98 42.50 -40.18 -14.64
C LYS A 98 41.35 -39.49 -15.36
#